data_AF-A0A238YC21-F1
#
_entry.id   AF-A0A238YC21-F1
#
_cell.length_a   1.000
_cell.length_b   1.000
_cell.length_c   1.000
_cell.angle_alpha   90.00
_cell.angle_beta   90.00
_cell.angle_gamma   90.00
#
_symmetry.space_group_name_H-M   'P 1'
#
loop_
_entity.id
_entity.type
_entity.pdbx_description
1 polymer ?
#
loop_
_entity_poly.entity_id
_entity_poly.type
_entity_poly.pdbx_seq_one_letter_code
_entity_poly.pdbx_strand_id
1 'polypeptide(L)'
;MKKTLITLTILINTLCYSQNFNGDYRSYKTSFQDNSSKENNFIEESEFKIAVLIDENQTEGSVAIQDPRMPNKLLLYEVVDYLGELKDNGTTNYLYKCLTQHLDNPIETTIVFYYTTDKKLSLMVYDDESSQVFFDLKK
;
A
#
# COMPACT_ATOMS: atom_id res chain seq x y z
N MET A 1 -15.65 -50.02 0.86
CA MET A 1 -14.98 -48.87 0.20
C MET A 1 -15.80 -47.58 0.44
N LYS A 2 -15.72 -46.98 1.63
CA LYS A 2 -16.49 -45.77 2.01
C LYS A 2 -15.65 -44.82 2.89
N LYS A 3 -14.40 -44.54 2.50
CA LYS A 3 -13.53 -43.61 3.24
C LYS A 3 -12.90 -42.51 2.39
N THR A 4 -13.20 -42.43 1.10
CA THR A 4 -12.56 -41.50 0.16
C THR A 4 -13.36 -40.21 -0.09
N LEU A 5 -14.50 -40.00 0.58
CA LEU A 5 -15.39 -38.88 0.28
C LEU A 5 -15.19 -37.65 1.20
N ILE A 6 -14.44 -37.77 2.30
CA ILE A 6 -14.30 -36.68 3.29
C ILE A 6 -13.13 -35.76 2.97
N THR A 7 -12.19 -36.17 2.11
CA THR A 7 -11.00 -35.37 1.78
C THR A 7 -11.27 -34.26 0.77
N LEU A 8 -12.41 -34.28 0.05
CA LEU A 8 -12.70 -33.32 -1.02
C LEU A 8 -13.34 -32.01 -0.50
N THR A 9 -13.99 -32.04 0.66
CA THR A 9 -14.69 -30.86 1.22
C THR A 9 -13.78 -29.87 1.93
N ILE A 10 -12.53 -30.24 2.23
CA ILE A 10 -11.57 -29.35 2.91
C ILE A 10 -10.82 -28.46 1.90
N LEU A 11 -10.67 -28.90 0.64
CA LEU A 11 -9.96 -28.17 -0.42
C LEU A 11 -10.72 -26.95 -0.98
N ILE A 12 -12.02 -26.82 -0.71
CA ILE A 12 -12.83 -25.71 -1.23
C ILE A 12 -12.75 -24.46 -0.33
N ASN A 13 -12.28 -24.60 0.93
CA ASN A 13 -12.17 -23.46 1.85
C ASN A 13 -10.83 -22.71 1.76
N THR A 14 -9.90 -23.14 0.90
CA THR A 14 -8.67 -22.38 0.60
C THR A 14 -8.81 -21.55 -0.66
N LEU A 15 -10.03 -21.07 -0.98
CA LEU A 15 -10.16 -19.87 -1.81
C LEU A 15 -9.54 -18.72 -1.00
N CYS A 16 -8.22 -18.60 -1.14
CA CYS A 16 -7.43 -17.47 -0.74
C CYS A 16 -8.18 -16.23 -1.22
N TYR A 17 -8.78 -15.51 -0.28
CA TYR A 17 -9.12 -14.12 -0.50
C TYR A 17 -7.78 -13.39 -0.67
N SER A 18 -7.23 -13.42 -1.88
CA SER A 18 -6.13 -12.54 -2.27
C SER A 18 -6.68 -11.12 -2.09
N GLN A 19 -6.14 -10.38 -1.13
CA GLN A 19 -6.58 -9.03 -0.89
C GLN A 19 -6.13 -8.17 -2.08
N ASN A 20 -7.08 -7.80 -2.92
CA ASN A 20 -6.82 -7.05 -4.13
C ASN A 20 -6.91 -5.54 -3.82
N PHE A 21 -5.77 -4.86 -3.84
CA PHE A 21 -5.66 -3.41 -3.65
C PHE A 21 -5.85 -2.61 -4.94
N ASN A 22 -6.09 -3.26 -6.09
CA ASN A 22 -6.14 -2.56 -7.37
C ASN A 22 -7.35 -1.64 -7.48
N GLY A 23 -7.10 -0.46 -8.03
CA GLY A 23 -8.12 0.54 -8.31
C GLY A 23 -7.61 1.96 -8.23
N ASP A 24 -8.51 2.87 -8.55
CA ASP A 24 -8.32 4.30 -8.38
C ASP A 24 -8.91 4.72 -7.04
N TYR A 25 -8.15 5.49 -6.27
CA TYR A 25 -8.50 5.94 -4.93
C TYR A 25 -8.31 7.44 -4.79
N ARG A 26 -9.02 8.01 -3.82
CA ARG A 26 -8.81 9.36 -3.32
C ARG A 26 -8.52 9.32 -1.83
N SER A 27 -7.51 10.07 -1.41
CA SER A 27 -7.28 10.42 -0.02
C SER A 27 -7.45 11.92 0.14
N TYR A 28 -8.08 12.34 1.23
CA TYR A 28 -8.34 13.75 1.53
C TYR A 28 -7.47 14.28 2.67
N LYS A 29 -6.59 13.43 3.20
CA LYS A 29 -5.74 13.73 4.34
C LYS A 29 -4.42 12.99 4.23
N THR A 30 -3.32 13.69 4.46
CA THR A 30 -1.98 13.10 4.50
C THR A 30 -1.23 13.56 5.74
N SER A 31 -0.24 12.77 6.15
CA SER A 31 0.78 13.19 7.11
C SER A 31 2.15 12.83 6.59
N PHE A 32 3.14 13.65 6.91
CA PHE A 32 4.54 13.36 6.66
C PHE A 32 5.32 13.41 7.96
N GLN A 33 6.20 12.43 8.14
CA GLN A 33 7.14 12.36 9.25
C GLN A 33 8.56 12.23 8.69
N ASP A 34 9.43 13.11 9.15
CA ASP A 34 10.87 13.09 8.93
C ASP A 34 11.55 12.74 10.27
N ASN A 35 12.34 11.66 10.26
CA ASN A 35 13.03 11.16 11.45
C ASN A 35 14.23 12.05 11.83
N SER A 36 14.80 12.76 10.86
CA SER A 36 15.97 13.63 11.02
C SER A 36 15.59 15.05 11.47
N SER A 37 14.44 15.57 11.01
CA SER A 37 14.04 16.95 11.23
C SER A 37 12.53 17.09 11.49
N LYS A 38 12.17 17.20 12.78
CA LYS A 38 10.78 17.34 13.21
C LYS A 38 10.06 18.57 12.66
N GLU A 39 10.79 19.62 12.28
CA GLU A 39 10.20 20.82 11.67
C GLU A 39 9.61 20.56 10.28
N ASN A 40 10.04 19.48 9.62
CA ASN A 40 9.50 19.05 8.33
C ASN A 40 8.20 18.24 8.48
N ASN A 41 7.82 17.84 9.69
CA ASN A 41 6.63 17.04 9.92
C ASN A 41 5.37 17.86 9.69
N PHE A 42 4.37 17.29 9.02
CA PHE A 42 3.09 17.96 8.81
C PHE A 42 1.92 16.99 8.75
N ILE A 43 0.72 17.54 8.96
CA ILE A 43 -0.56 16.93 8.64
C ILE A 43 -1.32 17.94 7.78
N GLU A 44 -1.82 17.50 6.64
CA GLU A 44 -2.48 18.35 5.66
C GLU A 44 -3.79 17.71 5.19
N GLU A 45 -4.83 18.54 5.04
CA GLU A 45 -6.09 18.17 4.40
C GLU A 45 -6.02 18.61 2.93
N SER A 46 -5.82 17.66 2.04
CA SER A 46 -5.67 17.91 0.60
C SER A 46 -6.04 16.67 -0.19
N GLU A 47 -6.53 16.84 -1.42
CA GLU A 47 -6.97 15.73 -2.25
C GLU A 47 -5.80 15.14 -3.06
N PHE A 48 -5.47 13.89 -2.76
CA PHE A 48 -4.54 13.07 -3.51
C PHE A 48 -5.30 12.02 -4.32
N LYS A 49 -4.90 11.83 -5.58
CA LYS A 49 -5.40 10.74 -6.41
C LYS A 49 -4.34 9.65 -6.45
N ILE A 50 -4.75 8.41 -6.22
CA ILE A 50 -3.86 7.27 -6.07
C ILE A 50 -4.37 6.16 -6.99
N ALA A 51 -3.55 5.69 -7.91
CA ALA A 51 -3.86 4.52 -8.73
C ALA A 51 -2.97 3.35 -8.30
N VAL A 52 -3.58 2.20 -8.05
CA VAL A 52 -2.88 0.97 -7.65
C VAL A 52 -3.14 -0.10 -8.70
N LEU A 53 -2.07 -0.63 -9.28
CA LEU A 53 -2.11 -1.73 -10.24
C LEU A 53 -0.99 -2.72 -9.90
N ILE A 54 -1.32 -3.74 -9.13
CA ILE A 54 -0.44 -4.83 -8.72
C ILE A 54 -0.93 -6.11 -9.40
N ASP A 55 -0.01 -6.92 -9.89
CA ASP A 55 -0.33 -8.18 -10.57
C ASP A 55 -1.00 -9.19 -9.64
N GLU A 56 -1.59 -10.25 -10.21
CA GLU A 56 -2.33 -11.25 -9.43
C GLU A 56 -1.43 -12.02 -8.43
N ASN A 57 -0.12 -12.10 -8.72
CA ASN A 57 0.86 -12.75 -7.86
C ASN A 57 1.41 -11.82 -6.76
N GLN A 58 1.02 -10.54 -6.77
CA GLN A 58 1.44 -9.49 -5.83
C GLN A 58 2.93 -9.12 -5.89
N THR A 59 3.66 -9.58 -6.90
CA THR A 59 5.12 -9.41 -7.00
C THR A 59 5.53 -8.25 -7.88
N GLU A 60 4.67 -7.82 -8.80
CA GLU A 60 4.98 -6.78 -9.78
C GLU A 60 3.83 -5.78 -9.91
N GLY A 61 4.12 -4.56 -10.33
CA GLY A 61 3.09 -3.56 -10.57
C GLY A 61 3.54 -2.14 -10.34
N SER A 62 2.58 -1.26 -10.08
CA SER A 62 2.83 0.16 -9.85
C SER A 62 1.77 0.80 -8.96
N VAL A 63 2.24 1.72 -8.14
CA VAL A 63 1.40 2.67 -7.41
C VAL A 63 1.77 4.07 -7.91
N ALA A 64 0.78 4.82 -8.37
CA ALA A 64 0.96 6.18 -8.83
C ALA A 64 0.16 7.14 -7.94
N ILE A 65 0.79 8.23 -7.50
CA ILE A 65 0.18 9.25 -6.64
C ILE A 65 0.31 10.61 -7.34
N GLN A 66 -0.82 11.31 -7.49
CA GLN A 66 -0.85 12.69 -7.96
C GLN A 66 -0.96 13.62 -6.75
N ASP A 67 0.12 14.37 -6.49
CA ASP A 67 0.15 15.43 -5.48
C ASP A 67 -0.46 16.73 -6.07
N PRO A 68 -1.46 17.34 -5.41
CA PRO A 68 -2.11 18.55 -5.91
C PRO A 68 -1.17 19.77 -5.96
N ARG A 69 -0.07 19.76 -5.20
CA ARG A 69 0.97 20.81 -5.22
C ARG A 69 1.87 20.68 -6.46
N MET A 70 1.90 19.50 -7.06
CA MET A 70 2.70 19.18 -8.25
C MET A 70 1.84 18.47 -9.31
N PRO A 71 0.76 19.10 -9.82
CA PRO A 71 -0.27 18.41 -10.62
C PRO A 71 0.27 17.80 -11.93
N ASN A 72 1.39 18.32 -12.44
CA ASN A 72 2.02 17.85 -13.67
C ASN A 72 3.05 16.71 -13.44
N LYS A 73 3.28 16.29 -12.19
CA LYS A 73 4.20 15.21 -11.84
C LYS A 73 3.43 14.09 -11.14
N LEU A 74 3.62 12.86 -11.61
CA LEU A 74 3.17 11.66 -10.91
C LEU A 74 4.32 11.12 -10.05
N LEU A 75 4.03 10.86 -8.79
CA LEU A 75 4.92 10.09 -7.93
C LEU A 75 4.65 8.61 -8.24
N LEU A 76 5.55 8.00 -9.00
CA LEU A 76 5.44 6.62 -9.44
C LEU A 76 6.35 5.72 -8.60
N TYR A 77 5.76 4.64 -8.10
CA TYR A 77 6.41 3.60 -7.32
C TYR A 77 6.19 2.27 -8.02
N GLU A 78 7.24 1.70 -8.60
CA GLU A 78 7.20 0.38 -9.22
C GLU A 78 7.32 -0.69 -8.14
N VAL A 79 6.38 -1.65 -8.08
CA VAL A 79 6.44 -2.78 -7.17
C VAL A 79 7.40 -3.82 -7.74
N VAL A 80 8.38 -4.24 -6.94
CA VAL A 80 9.41 -5.22 -7.34
C VAL A 80 9.43 -6.47 -6.47
N ASP A 81 8.81 -6.42 -5.29
CA ASP A 81 8.71 -7.59 -4.41
C ASP A 81 7.57 -7.43 -3.39
N TYR A 82 7.01 -8.56 -2.95
CA TYR A 82 6.09 -8.63 -1.82
C TYR A 82 6.82 -9.09 -0.57
N LEU A 83 6.96 -8.19 0.40
CA LEU A 83 7.70 -8.46 1.64
C LEU A 83 6.87 -9.22 2.68
N GLY A 84 5.57 -9.38 2.44
CA GLY A 84 4.67 -10.18 3.27
C GLY A 84 3.71 -9.36 4.12
N GLU A 85 3.02 -10.09 5.02
CA GLU A 85 2.04 -9.52 5.94
C GLU A 85 2.65 -9.35 7.34
N LEU A 86 2.45 -8.18 7.95
CA LEU A 86 2.80 -7.92 9.34
C LEU A 86 1.54 -7.60 10.14
N LYS A 87 1.30 -8.39 11.20
CA LYS A 87 0.20 -8.16 12.14
C LYS A 87 0.73 -7.43 13.37
N ASP A 88 0.28 -6.20 13.57
CA ASP A 88 0.62 -5.40 14.75
C ASP A 88 -0.62 -4.77 15.37
N ASN A 89 -0.78 -4.93 16.69
CA ASN A 89 -1.85 -4.28 17.46
C ASN A 89 -3.26 -4.41 16.85
N GLY A 90 -3.58 -5.57 16.24
CA GLY A 90 -4.88 -5.81 15.58
C GLY A 90 -5.01 -5.23 14.16
N THR A 91 -3.97 -4.59 13.66
CA THR A 91 -3.83 -4.12 12.28
C THR A 91 -3.10 -5.16 11.45
N THR A 92 -3.56 -5.41 10.22
CA THR A 92 -2.82 -6.22 9.23
C THR A 92 -2.24 -5.27 8.20
N ASN A 93 -0.92 -5.31 8.04
CA ASN A 93 -0.14 -4.51 7.11
C ASN A 93 0.38 -5.40 5.99
N TYR A 94 0.34 -4.93 4.76
CA TYR A 94 0.83 -5.60 3.55
C TYR A 94 1.96 -4.77 2.98
N LEU A 95 3.17 -5.32 2.97
CA LEU A 95 4.39 -4.60 2.67
C LEU A 95 4.88 -4.96 1.26
N TYR A 96 5.13 -3.94 0.45
CA TYR A 96 5.65 -4.06 -0.90
C TYR A 96 6.95 -3.29 -1.01
N LYS A 97 7.98 -3.94 -1.54
CA LYS A 97 9.21 -3.27 -1.92
C LYS A 97 8.99 -2.57 -3.25
N CYS A 98 9.37 -1.30 -3.32
CA CYS A 98 9.17 -0.47 -4.49
C CYS A 98 10.42 0.31 -4.90
N LEU A 99 10.45 0.74 -6.17
CA LEU A 99 11.42 1.68 -6.72
C LEU A 99 10.75 3.01 -7.10
N THR A 100 11.35 4.13 -6.71
CA THR A 100 10.84 5.48 -6.98
C THR A 100 11.16 5.95 -8.42
N GLN A 101 10.37 5.52 -9.39
CA GLN A 101 10.60 5.81 -10.82
C GLN A 101 10.44 7.29 -11.22
N HIS A 102 9.95 8.13 -10.30
CA HIS A 102 9.76 9.57 -10.51
C HIS A 102 10.96 10.44 -10.10
N LEU A 103 12.04 9.82 -9.62
CA LEU A 103 13.32 10.47 -9.30
C LEU A 103 14.35 10.16 -10.39
N ASP A 104 15.29 11.07 -10.61
CA ASP A 104 16.35 10.87 -11.62
C ASP A 104 17.22 9.65 -11.31
N ASN A 105 17.40 9.34 -10.03
CA ASN A 105 18.02 8.10 -9.55
C ASN A 105 16.98 7.36 -8.69
N PRO A 106 16.41 6.25 -9.19
CA PRO A 106 15.47 5.45 -8.42
C PRO A 106 16.10 4.94 -7.12
N ILE A 107 15.37 5.09 -6.02
CA ILE A 107 15.73 4.54 -4.71
C ILE A 107 14.70 3.52 -4.26
N GLU A 108 15.13 2.61 -3.38
CA GLU A 108 14.23 1.65 -2.76
C GLU A 108 13.37 2.34 -1.70
N THR A 109 12.09 1.99 -1.67
CA THR A 109 11.13 2.42 -0.64
C THR A 109 10.16 1.28 -0.37
N THR A 110 9.38 1.39 0.69
CA THR A 110 8.33 0.42 1.03
C THR A 110 6.98 1.10 0.93
N ILE A 111 6.07 0.49 0.17
CA ILE A 111 4.64 0.81 0.24
C ILE A 111 3.97 -0.15 1.21
N VAL A 112 3.20 0.40 2.15
CA VAL A 112 2.44 -0.37 3.12
C VAL A 112 0.96 -0.06 2.95
N PHE A 113 0.17 -1.08 2.65
CA PHE A 113 -1.29 -1.02 2.74
C PHE A 113 -1.72 -1.57 4.08
N TYR A 114 -2.59 -0.86 4.79
CA TYR A 114 -3.10 -1.34 6.08
C TYR A 114 -4.49 -0.81 6.39
N TYR A 115 -5.22 -1.54 7.22
CA TYR A 115 -6.53 -1.11 7.71
C TYR A 115 -6.37 -0.50 9.10
N THR A 116 -6.72 0.77 9.25
CA THR A 116 -6.79 1.43 10.55
C THR A 116 -7.86 0.77 11.43
N THR A 117 -7.87 1.10 12.73
CA THR A 117 -8.80 0.51 13.71
C THR A 117 -10.28 0.74 13.37
N ASP A 118 -10.60 1.79 12.61
CA ASP A 118 -11.94 2.06 12.06
C ASP A 118 -12.22 1.35 10.71
N LYS A 119 -11.37 0.37 10.34
CA LYS A 119 -11.46 -0.47 9.14
C LYS A 119 -11.34 0.27 7.82
N LYS A 120 -10.70 1.43 7.80
CA LYS A 120 -10.45 2.17 6.57
C LYS A 120 -9.07 1.83 6.03
N LEU A 121 -8.97 1.67 4.72
CA LEU A 121 -7.71 1.41 4.05
C LEU A 121 -6.85 2.69 4.08
N SER A 122 -5.60 2.57 4.50
CA SER A 122 -4.58 3.60 4.44
C SER A 122 -3.38 3.08 3.64
N LEU A 123 -2.64 4.01 3.03
CA LEU A 123 -1.42 3.74 2.28
C LEU A 123 -0.30 4.55 2.92
N MET A 124 0.82 3.92 3.21
CA MET A 124 2.03 4.59 3.65
C MET A 124 3.15 4.34 2.65
N VAL A 125 3.87 5.40 2.28
CA VAL A 125 5.19 5.33 1.65
C VAL A 125 6.21 5.51 2.76
N TYR A 126 7.20 4.62 2.84
CA TYR A 126 8.14 4.55 3.96
C TYR A 126 9.55 4.23 3.49
N ASP A 127 10.53 4.95 4.02
CA ASP A 127 11.95 4.61 3.97
C ASP A 127 12.60 4.83 5.37
N ASP A 128 13.90 4.57 5.48
CA ASP A 128 14.61 4.66 6.76
C ASP A 128 14.57 6.08 7.38
N GLU A 129 14.42 7.12 6.54
CA GLU A 129 14.50 8.52 6.96
C GLU A 129 13.12 9.16 7.17
N SER A 130 12.08 8.66 6.49
CA SER A 130 10.78 9.32 6.46
C SER A 130 9.59 8.39 6.19
N SER A 131 8.40 8.90 6.48
CA SER A 131 7.15 8.27 6.07
C SER A 131 6.10 9.29 5.64
N GLN A 132 5.33 8.93 4.62
CA GLN A 132 4.13 9.67 4.23
C GLN A 132 2.92 8.75 4.25
N VAL A 133 1.88 9.15 4.97
CA VAL A 133 0.63 8.39 5.07
C VAL A 133 -0.46 9.12 4.28
N PHE A 134 -1.24 8.36 3.51
CA PHE A 134 -2.47 8.77 2.87
C PHE A 134 -3.61 8.04 3.56
N PHE A 135 -4.41 8.79 4.33
CA PHE A 135 -5.45 8.21 5.17
C PHE A 135 -6.73 7.95 4.38
N ASP A 136 -7.50 6.96 4.83
CA ASP A 136 -8.88 6.73 4.43
C ASP A 136 -9.09 6.71 2.90
N LEU A 137 -8.35 5.84 2.18
CA LEU A 137 -8.47 5.70 0.72
C LEU A 137 -9.91 5.32 0.34
N LYS A 138 -10.54 6.18 -0.45
CA LYS A 138 -11.89 5.98 -1.01
C LYS A 138 -11.80 5.65 -2.47
N LYS A 139 -12.36 4.50 -2.85
CA LYS A 139 -12.49 4.05 -4.24
C LYS A 139 -13.64 4.77 -4.95
#